data_AF-A0A0F9PJP9-F1
#
_entry.id   AF-A0A0F9PJP9-F1
#
_cell.length_a   1.000
_cell.length_b   1.000
_cell.length_c   1.000
_cell.angle_alpha   90.00
_cell.angle_beta   90.00
_cell.angle_gamma   90.00
#
_symmetry.space_group_name_H-M   'P 1'
#
loop_
_entity.id
_entity.type
_entity.pdbx_description
1 polymer ?
#
loop_
_entity_poly.entity_id
_entity_poly.type
_entity_poly.pdbx_seq_one_letter_code
_entity_poly.pdbx_strand_id
1 'polypeptide(L)'
;MFKKNDKPIILPIRRIKTETSQIKTFTFNYDLGAVPGQFIMLWIPGVDQIPLSISRQNNKGFELSVMKVGEGILNLFKMKTF
;
A
#
# COMPACT_ATOMS: atom_id res chain seq x y z
N MET A 1 -4.65 -21.54 13.83
CA MET A 1 -5.64 -20.44 13.82
C MET A 1 -5.08 -19.35 12.91
N PHE A 2 -5.67 -19.15 11.72
CA PHE A 2 -5.20 -18.13 10.78
C PHE A 2 -5.65 -16.74 11.26
N LYS A 3 -4.74 -15.77 11.28
CA LYS A 3 -5.09 -14.38 11.64
C LYS A 3 -5.89 -13.76 10.49
N LYS A 4 -6.67 -12.73 10.79
CA LYS A 4 -7.62 -12.03 9.90
C LYS A 4 -7.03 -11.58 8.54
N ASN A 5 -5.71 -11.56 8.37
CA ASN A 5 -5.00 -11.02 7.20
C ASN A 5 -4.14 -12.06 6.44
N ASP A 6 -4.37 -13.37 6.63
CA ASP A 6 -3.51 -14.41 6.01
C ASP A 6 -3.85 -14.68 4.52
N LYS A 7 -4.83 -13.96 3.95
CA LYS A 7 -5.22 -14.05 2.55
C LYS A 7 -5.11 -12.68 1.88
N PRO A 8 -4.69 -12.60 0.61
CA PRO A 8 -4.68 -11.34 -0.12
C PRO A 8 -6.10 -10.78 -0.23
N ILE A 9 -6.24 -9.48 0.02
CA ILE A 9 -7.48 -8.72 -0.17
C ILE A 9 -7.25 -7.66 -1.23
N ILE A 10 -8.24 -7.46 -2.10
CA ILE A 10 -8.19 -6.41 -3.12
C ILE A 10 -8.83 -5.16 -2.50
N LEU A 11 -8.09 -4.05 -2.51
CA LEU A 11 -8.56 -2.78 -1.96
C LEU A 11 -8.44 -1.68 -3.01
N PRO A 12 -9.48 -0.82 -3.19
CA PRO A 12 -9.36 0.35 -4.04
C PRO A 12 -8.42 1.38 -3.40
N ILE A 13 -7.63 2.07 -4.23
CA ILE A 13 -6.84 3.20 -3.79
C ILE A 13 -7.78 4.38 -3.55
N ARG A 14 -7.91 4.82 -2.30
CA ARG A 14 -8.82 5.92 -1.93
C ARG A 14 -8.25 7.27 -2.32
N ARG A 15 -6.95 7.46 -2.13
CA ARG A 15 -6.26 8.72 -2.39
C ARG A 15 -4.82 8.46 -2.76
N ILE A 16 -4.31 9.27 -3.68
CA ILE A 16 -2.89 9.34 -4.00
C ILE A 16 -2.44 10.78 -3.73
N LYS A 17 -1.46 10.96 -2.86
CA LYS A 17 -0.82 12.24 -2.60
C LYS A 17 0.60 12.21 -3.13
N THR A 18 0.95 13.17 -3.99
CA THR A 18 2.33 13.38 -4.42
C THR A 18 3.04 14.16 -3.31
N GLU A 19 4.02 13.54 -2.65
CA GLU A 19 4.83 14.20 -1.62
C GLU A 19 6.01 14.94 -2.28
N THR A 20 6.65 14.28 -3.25
CA THR A 20 7.74 14.85 -4.06
C THR A 20 7.69 14.26 -5.49
N SER A 21 8.60 14.68 -6.38
CA SER A 21 8.73 14.08 -7.71
C SER A 21 9.05 12.57 -7.68
N GLN A 22 9.60 12.07 -6.57
CA GLN A 22 9.97 10.66 -6.40
C GLN A 22 9.10 9.92 -5.39
N ILE A 23 8.30 10.57 -4.56
CA ILE A 23 7.55 9.93 -3.47
C ILE A 23 6.05 10.18 -3.62
N LYS A 24 5.26 9.10 -3.55
CA LYS A 24 3.79 9.15 -3.46
C LYS A 24 3.31 8.42 -2.22
N THR A 25 2.30 8.98 -1.58
CA THR A 25 1.55 8.34 -0.49
C THR A 25 0.22 7.81 -1.02
N PHE A 26 -0.03 6.52 -0.87
CA PHE A 26 -1.27 5.83 -1.23
C PHE A 26 -2.08 5.56 0.03
N THR A 27 -3.33 6.02 0.08
CA THR A 27 -4.25 5.79 1.21
C THR A 27 -5.28 4.74 0.84
N PHE A 28 -5.55 3.81 1.76
CA PHE A 28 -6.57 2.77 1.64
C PHE A 28 -7.51 2.81 2.85
N ASN A 29 -8.82 2.79 2.62
CA ASN A 29 -9.82 2.77 3.68
C ASN A 29 -10.02 1.34 4.22
N TYR A 30 -9.01 0.82 4.90
CA TYR A 30 -9.05 -0.51 5.51
C TYR A 30 -8.25 -0.52 6.81
N ASP A 31 -8.80 -1.13 7.86
CA ASP A 31 -8.09 -1.29 9.13
C ASP A 31 -7.31 -2.60 9.13
N LEU A 32 -5.99 -2.49 8.97
CA LEU A 32 -5.06 -3.62 9.05
C LEU A 32 -4.83 -4.08 10.50
N GLY A 33 -5.15 -3.25 11.51
CA GLY A 33 -4.73 -3.47 12.90
C GLY A 33 -3.20 -3.47 13.06
N ALA A 34 -2.49 -2.77 12.17
CA ALA A 34 -1.04 -2.78 12.13
C ALA A 34 -0.41 -2.00 13.29
N VAL A 35 0.68 -2.51 13.83
CA VAL A 35 1.53 -1.84 14.82
C VAL A 35 2.84 -1.34 14.18
N PRO A 36 3.52 -0.33 14.76
CA PRO A 36 4.79 0.17 14.25
C PRO A 36 5.81 -0.95 14.01
N GLY A 37 6.51 -0.88 12.87
CA GLY A 37 7.51 -1.88 12.46
C GLY A 37 6.96 -3.00 11.56
N GLN A 38 5.64 -3.07 11.33
CA GLN A 38 5.06 -4.04 10.40
C GLN A 38 5.05 -3.54 8.94
N PHE A 39 4.97 -4.51 8.02
CA PHE A 39 4.87 -4.30 6.58
C PHE A 39 3.75 -5.16 6.00
N ILE A 40 3.32 -4.82 4.78
CA ILE A 40 2.42 -5.65 3.98
C ILE A 40 3.18 -6.24 2.78
N MET A 41 2.65 -7.34 2.24
CA MET A 41 2.98 -7.78 0.89
C MET A 41 2.00 -7.14 -0.08
N LEU A 42 2.43 -6.10 -0.79
CA LEU A 42 1.63 -5.50 -1.86
C LEU A 42 1.71 -6.41 -3.09
N TRP A 43 0.56 -6.87 -3.56
CA TRP A 43 0.47 -7.66 -4.78
C TRP A 43 -0.22 -6.87 -5.89
N ILE A 44 0.47 -6.75 -7.03
CA ILE A 44 -0.11 -6.24 -8.26
C ILE A 44 -0.28 -7.43 -9.20
N PRO A 45 -1.51 -7.89 -9.47
CA PRO A 45 -1.76 -9.07 -10.30
C PRO A 45 -1.06 -8.99 -11.66
N GLY A 46 -0.32 -10.03 -12.02
CA GLY A 46 0.43 -10.12 -13.28
C GLY A 46 1.68 -9.24 -13.36
N VAL A 47 2.06 -8.54 -12.28
CA VAL A 47 3.24 -7.67 -12.25
C VAL A 47 4.24 -8.14 -11.20
N ASP A 48 3.93 -7.98 -9.90
CA ASP A 48 4.92 -8.24 -8.83
C ASP A 48 4.28 -8.38 -7.43
N GLN A 49 5.05 -8.87 -6.47
CA GLN A 49 4.77 -8.90 -5.03
C GLN A 49 5.89 -8.21 -4.25
N ILE A 50 5.59 -7.08 -3.61
CA ILE A 50 6.61 -6.19 -3.06
C ILE A 50 6.32 -5.95 -1.57
N PRO A 51 7.28 -6.20 -0.66
CA PRO A 51 7.12 -5.83 0.74
C PRO A 51 7.16 -4.30 0.89
N LEU A 52 6.16 -3.72 1.54
CA LEU A 52 6.11 -2.28 1.80
C LEU A 52 5.74 -2.01 3.26
N SER A 53 6.54 -1.15 3.90
CA SER A 53 6.27 -0.65 5.24
C SER A 53 5.00 0.20 5.27
N ILE A 54 4.25 0.07 6.36
CA ILE A 54 3.05 0.89 6.59
C ILE A 54 3.53 2.22 7.18
N SER A 55 3.31 3.32 6.45
CA SER A 55 3.75 4.66 6.91
C SER A 55 2.78 5.26 7.93
N ARG A 56 1.50 4.86 7.91
CA ARG A 56 0.50 5.27 8.89
C ARG A 56 -0.61 4.22 8.99
N GLN A 57 -1.09 3.97 10.21
CA GLN A 57 -2.33 3.26 10.51
C GLN A 57 -3.19 4.16 11.41
N ASN A 58 -4.48 4.31 11.10
CA ASN A 58 -5.46 4.92 12.00
C ASN A 58 -6.86 4.35 11.78
N ASN A 59 -7.84 4.83 12.54
CA ASN A 59 -9.23 4.36 12.50
C ASN A 59 -9.92 4.55 11.14
N LYS A 60 -9.35 5.34 10.21
CA LYS A 60 -9.90 5.61 8.88
C LYS A 60 -9.24 4.76 7.78
N GLY A 61 -8.08 4.17 8.05
CA GLY A 61 -7.34 3.40 7.06
C GLY A 61 -5.84 3.37 7.28
N PHE A 62 -5.14 2.88 6.26
CA PHE A 62 -3.68 2.81 6.24
C PHE A 62 -3.10 3.58 5.07
N GLU A 63 -1.83 3.98 5.22
CA GLU A 63 -1.07 4.68 4.19
C GLU A 63 0.24 3.96 3.89
N LEU A 64 0.64 4.01 2.61
CA LEU A 64 1.93 3.55 2.12
C LEU A 64 2.63 4.73 1.44
N SER A 65 3.77 5.15 1.97
CA SER A 65 4.62 6.17 1.34
C SER A 65 5.76 5.48 0.60
N VAL A 66 5.76 5.63 -0.72
CA VAL A 66 6.56 4.80 -1.62
C VAL A 66 7.42 5.67 -2.51
N MET A 67 8.71 5.35 -2.61
CA MET A 67 9.65 5.98 -3.53
C MET A 67 9.64 5.29 -4.89
N LYS A 68 9.70 6.05 -5.98
CA LYS A 68 9.64 5.60 -7.39
C LYS A 68 10.92 4.86 -7.82
N VAL A 69 11.14 3.67 -7.28
CA VAL A 69 12.30 2.83 -7.57
C VAL A 69 11.84 1.40 -7.88
N GLY A 70 12.34 0.84 -8.99
CA GLY A 70 12.01 -0.52 -9.42
C GLY A 70 10.72 -0.62 -10.26
N GLU A 71 10.64 -1.67 -11.06
CA GLU A 71 9.56 -1.86 -12.04
C GLU A 71 8.18 -2.08 -11.39
N GLY A 72 8.11 -2.88 -10.33
CA GLY A 72 6.86 -3.11 -9.61
C GLY A 72 6.26 -1.82 -9.05
N ILE A 73 7.09 -0.93 -8.49
CA ILE A 73 6.65 0.38 -8.01
C ILE A 73 6.31 1.33 -9.16
N LEU A 74 7.04 1.29 -10.28
CA LEU A 74 6.69 2.09 -11.46
C LEU A 74 5.27 1.77 -11.95
N ASN A 75 4.83 0.51 -11.85
CA ASN A 75 3.46 0.12 -12.18
C ASN A 75 2.45 0.61 -11.15
N LEU A 76 2.76 0.57 -9.84
CA LEU A 76 1.94 1.20 -8.80
C LEU A 76 1.73 2.70 -9.07
N PHE A 77 2.78 3.40 -9.51
CA PHE A 77 2.75 4.85 -9.77
C PHE A 77 1.84 5.27 -10.93
N LYS A 78 1.47 4.33 -11.81
CA LYS A 78 0.54 4.52 -12.94
C LYS A 78 -0.93 4.35 -12.53
N MET A 79 -1.20 3.77 -11.36
CA MET A 79 -2.56 3.53 -10.89
C MET A 79 -3.30 4.84 -10.56
N LYS A 80 -4.63 4.80 -10.66
CA LYS A 80 -5.52 5.93 -10.35
C LYS A 80 -6.44 5.59 -9.18
N THR A 81 -7.00 6.62 -8.57
CA THR A 81 -8.05 6.47 -7.56
C THR A 81 -9.36 6.04 -8.21
N PHE A 82 -10.21 5.35 -7.44
CA PHE A 82 -11.62 5.15 -7.78
C PHE A 82 -12.46 6.34 -7.33
#